data_AF-A0A3M2UTI0-F1
#
_entry.id   AF-A0A3M2UTI0-F1
#
_cell.length_a   1.000
_cell.length_b   1.000
_cell.length_c   1.000
_cell.angle_alpha   90.00
_cell.angle_beta   90.00
_cell.angle_gamma   90.00
#
_symmetry.space_group_name_H-M   'P 1'
#
loop_
_entity.id
_entity.type
_entity.pdbx_description
1 polymer ?
#
loop_
_entity_poly.entity_id
_entity_poly.type
_entity_poly.pdbx_seq_one_letter_code
_entity_poly.pdbx_strand_id
1 'polypeptide(L)' 'CSVNAVLSYIDREVHLRYGGVKNFSGLIRVVCVAHLLKGDRLENSHA' A
#
# COMPACT_ATOMS: atom_id res chain seq x y z
N CYS A 1 -10.21 2.48 13.05
CA CYS A 1 -9.68 3.33 11.95
C CYS A 1 -10.10 2.73 10.62
N SER A 2 -10.77 3.51 9.76
CA SER A 2 -11.28 3.02 8.48
C SER A 2 -10.18 3.02 7.42
N VAL A 3 -10.10 1.97 6.60
CA VAL A 3 -9.14 1.85 5.47
C VAL A 3 -9.15 3.06 4.54
N ASN A 4 -10.29 3.73 4.40
CA ASN A 4 -10.40 4.99 3.62
C ASN A 4 -9.52 6.12 4.19
N ALA A 5 -9.41 6.25 5.51
CA ALA A 5 -8.57 7.28 6.11
C ALA A 5 -7.09 7.03 5.82
N VAL A 6 -6.68 5.76 5.82
CA VAL A 6 -5.30 5.36 5.48
C VAL A 6 -5.02 5.60 4.00
N LEU A 7 -5.95 5.21 3.11
CA LEU A 7 -5.79 5.43 1.67
C LEU A 7 -5.71 6.93 1.33
N SER A 8 -6.59 7.77 1.88
CA SER A 8 -6.52 9.23 1.69
C SER A 8 -5.23 9.83 2.22
N TYR A 9 -4.71 9.32 3.34
CA TYR A 9 -3.44 9.78 3.88
C TYR A 9 -2.28 9.45 2.93
N ILE A 10 -2.21 8.22 2.44
CA ILE A 10 -1.17 7.78 1.48
C ILE A 10 -1.28 8.57 0.17
N ASP A 11 -2.49 8.77 -0.35
CA ASP A 11 -2.69 9.59 -1.54
C ASP A 11 -2.13 11.00 -1.34
N ARG A 12 -2.47 11.65 -0.22
CA ARG A 12 -1.98 12.98 0.12
C ARG A 12 -0.46 13.03 0.31
N GLU A 13 0.12 12.06 1.00
CA GLU A 13 1.57 11.99 1.19
C GLU A 13 2.29 11.81 -0.15
N VAL A 14 1.81 10.90 -1.00
CA VAL A 14 2.45 10.63 -2.29
C VAL A 14 2.27 11.81 -3.24
N HIS A 15 1.14 12.50 -3.16
CA HIS A 15 0.92 13.78 -3.84
C HIS A 15 1.95 14.82 -3.42
N LEU A 16 2.19 14.97 -2.11
CA LEU A 16 3.14 15.95 -1.60
C LEU A 16 4.60 15.62 -1.93
N ARG A 17 4.99 14.34 -1.87
CA ARG A 17 6.38 13.89 -2.01
C ARG A 17 6.80 13.58 -3.44
N TYR A 18 5.88 13.07 -4.26
CA TYR A 18 6.18 12.55 -5.59
C TYR A 18 5.36 13.25 -6.70
N GLY A 19 4.59 14.28 -6.35
CA GLY A 19 3.72 14.99 -7.31
C GLY A 19 2.43 14.25 -7.66
N GLY A 20 2.14 13.15 -6.97
CA GLY A 20 0.90 12.38 -7.12
C GLY A 20 1.05 11.13 -7.97
N VAL A 21 0.05 10.25 -7.89
CA VAL A 21 0.03 9.00 -8.64
C VAL A 21 -1.02 9.07 -9.73
N LYS A 22 -0.59 8.77 -10.96
CA LYS A 22 -1.47 8.72 -12.14
C LYS A 22 -2.54 7.64 -12.04
N ASN A 23 -2.25 6.57 -11.30
CA ASN A 23 -3.08 5.39 -11.10
C ASN A 23 -3.08 4.96 -9.62
N PHE A 24 -3.92 5.60 -8.80
CA PHE A 24 -4.01 5.26 -7.37
C PHE A 24 -4.41 3.79 -7.13
N SER A 25 -5.39 3.28 -7.88
CA SER A 25 -5.76 1.86 -7.87
C SER A 25 -4.56 0.92 -8.15
N GLY A 26 -3.68 1.32 -9.08
CA GLY A 26 -2.46 0.58 -9.40
C GLY A 26 -1.46 0.57 -8.24
N LEU A 27 -1.28 1.71 -7.57
CA LEU A 27 -0.44 1.80 -6.37
C LEU A 27 -0.94 0.85 -5.28
N ILE A 28 -2.24 0.87 -5.00
CA ILE A 28 -2.84 0.02 -3.97
C ILE A 28 -2.67 -1.45 -4.32
N ARG A 29 -2.84 -1.86 -5.58
CA ARG A 29 -2.57 -3.23 -6.04
C ARG A 29 -1.11 -3.64 -5.79
N VAL A 30 -0.15 -2.79 -6.15
CA VAL A 30 1.29 -3.07 -5.95
C VAL A 30 1.61 -3.18 -4.46
N VAL A 31 1.15 -2.23 -3.64
CA VAL A 31 1.33 -2.24 -2.19
C VAL A 31 0.70 -3.49 -1.58
N CYS A 32 -0.54 -3.82 -1.95
CA CYS A 32 -1.24 -4.99 -1.44
C CYS A 32 -0.51 -6.29 -1.81
N VAL A 33 -0.06 -6.45 -3.06
CA VAL A 33 0.72 -7.63 -3.49
C VAL A 33 2.10 -7.67 -2.81
N ALA A 34 2.80 -6.55 -2.66
CA ALA A 34 4.08 -6.48 -1.96
C ALA A 34 3.94 -6.84 -0.48
N HIS A 35 2.85 -6.39 0.17
CA HIS A 35 2.52 -6.76 1.53
C HIS A 35 2.15 -8.24 1.66
N LEU A 36 1.36 -8.79 0.71
CA LEU A 36 1.05 -10.22 0.68
C LEU A 36 2.31 -11.07 0.49
N LEU A 37 3.17 -10.72 -0.46
CA LEU A 37 4.47 -11.40 -0.68
C LEU A 37 5.40 -11.31 0.55
N LYS A 38 5.37 -10.19 1.27
CA LYS A 38 6.13 -10.02 2.51
C LYS A 38 5.50 -10.76 3.70
N GLY A 39 4.17 -10.84 3.72
CA GLY A 39 3.39 -11.61 4.70
C GLY A 39 3.58 -13.10 4.53
N ASP A 40 3.59 -13.59 3.29
CA ASP A 40 3.85 -14.99 2.93
C ASP A 40 5.25 -15.44 3.39
N ARG A 41 6.26 -14.57 3.23
CA ARG A 41 7.61 -14.81 3.76
C ARG A 41 7.71 -14.76 5.29
N LEU A 42 6.77 -14.10 5.98
CA LEU A 42 6.73 -14.03 7.44
C LEU A 42 5.86 -15.15 8.05
N GLU A 43 4.79 -15.57 7.37
CA GLU A 43 3.94 -16.70 7.76
C GLU A 43 4.69 -18.03 7.59
N ASN A 44 5.47 -18.19 6.54
CA ASN A 44 6.24 -19.41 6.29
C ASN A 44 7.51 -19.55 7.15
N SER A 45 7.81 -18.57 8.02
CA SER A 45 8.88 -18.67 9.03
C SER A 45 8.35 -19.09 10.41
N HIS A 46 7.04 -19.32 10.53
CA HIS A 46 6.35 -19.78 11.73
C HIS A 46 5.70 -21.17 11.52
N ALA A 47 6.27 -21.98 10.62
CA ALA A 47 5.96 -23.39 10.43
C ALA A 47 7.15 -24.26 10.80
#